data_AF-A0A6A5AXT4-F1
#
_entry.id   AF-A0A6A5AXT4-F1
#
_cell.length_a   1.000
_cell.length_b   1.000
_cell.length_c   1.000
_cell.angle_alpha   90.00
_cell.angle_beta   90.00
_cell.angle_gamma   90.00
#
_symmetry.space_group_name_H-M   'P 1'
#
loop_
_entity.id
_entity.type
_entity.pdbx_description
1 polymer ?
#
loop_
_entity_poly.entity_id
_entity_poly.type
_entity_poly.pdbx_seq_one_letter_code
_entity_poly.pdbx_strand_id
1 'polypeptide(L)'
;QTAVRTIDDLIASVQDAFSSLASQVLDKTFMTLQKVMEEAFKLAGDNVYKLPHLKKDVQLKSGTVALRPPCDEDVTLALDALESRLDDEYLVDEIVGMLGPALNIVDDA
;
A
#
# COMPACT_ATOMS: atom_id res chain seq x y z
N GLN A 1 -27.07 3.44 17.21
CA GLN A 1 -25.94 2.63 17.69
C GLN A 1 -26.43 1.84 18.89
N THR A 2 -26.47 0.51 18.79
CA THR A 2 -26.90 -0.36 19.90
C THR A 2 -25.74 -0.46 20.88
N ALA A 3 -25.98 -0.22 22.17
CA ALA A 3 -24.93 -0.24 23.17
C ALA A 3 -24.46 -1.69 23.42
N VAL A 4 -23.21 -1.98 23.07
CA VAL A 4 -22.52 -3.25 23.36
C VAL A 4 -22.17 -3.27 24.84
N ARG A 5 -22.62 -4.29 25.59
CA ARG A 5 -22.43 -4.35 27.05
C ARG A 5 -21.59 -5.54 27.53
N THR A 6 -21.40 -6.54 26.68
CA THR A 6 -20.60 -7.73 26.97
C THR A 6 -19.61 -8.02 25.83
N ILE A 7 -18.65 -8.91 26.08
CA ILE A 7 -17.72 -9.41 25.05
C ILE A 7 -18.51 -10.18 23.97
N ASP A 8 -19.51 -10.97 24.37
CA ASP A 8 -20.34 -11.72 23.42
C ASP A 8 -21.15 -10.78 22.51
N ASP A 9 -21.70 -9.69 23.07
CA ASP A 9 -22.38 -8.66 22.28
C ASP A 9 -21.43 -8.01 21.26
N LEU A 10 -20.15 -7.81 21.63
CA LEU A 10 -19.14 -7.23 20.75
C LEU A 10 -18.83 -8.19 19.60
N ILE A 11 -18.63 -9.47 19.90
CA ILE A 11 -18.34 -10.50 18.90
C ILE A 11 -19.49 -10.59 17.90
N ALA A 12 -20.73 -10.70 18.39
CA ALA A 12 -21.91 -10.74 17.54
C ALA A 12 -22.03 -9.48 16.66
N SER A 13 -21.83 -8.30 17.26
CA SER A 13 -21.89 -7.04 16.51
C SER A 13 -20.82 -6.94 15.41
N VAL A 14 -19.61 -7.45 15.63
CA VAL A 14 -18.54 -7.45 14.63
C VAL A 14 -18.83 -8.44 13.51
N GLN A 15 -19.32 -9.64 13.85
CA GLN A 15 -19.72 -10.66 12.87
C GLN A 15 -20.86 -10.16 11.97
N ASP A 16 -21.87 -9.52 12.55
CA ASP A 16 -22.98 -8.91 11.81
C ASP A 16 -22.50 -7.77 10.91
N ALA A 17 -21.62 -6.89 11.43
CA ALA A 17 -21.05 -5.81 10.64
C ALA A 17 -20.22 -6.32 9.46
N PHE A 18 -19.44 -7.38 9.66
CA PHE A 18 -18.69 -8.01 8.59
C PHE A 18 -19.61 -8.66 7.55
N SER A 19 -20.61 -9.43 7.99
CA SER A 19 -21.53 -10.14 7.10
C SER A 19 -22.44 -9.20 6.31
N SER A 20 -22.75 -8.03 6.86
CA SER A 20 -23.55 -6.98 6.20
C SER A 20 -22.72 -6.03 5.32
N LEU A 21 -21.39 -6.14 5.34
CA LEU A 21 -20.51 -5.27 4.56
C LEU A 21 -20.67 -5.56 3.06
N ALA A 22 -21.16 -4.57 2.31
CA ALA A 22 -21.29 -4.70 0.86
C ALA A 22 -19.92 -4.74 0.17
N SER A 23 -19.74 -5.66 -0.78
CA SER A 23 -18.50 -5.79 -1.57
C SER A 23 -18.04 -4.49 -2.23
N GLN A 24 -18.98 -3.67 -2.66
CA GLN A 24 -18.72 -2.35 -3.23
C GLN A 24 -18.00 -1.39 -2.26
N VAL A 25 -18.21 -1.54 -0.95
CA VAL A 25 -17.46 -0.77 0.06
C VAL A 25 -16.00 -1.18 0.07
N LEU A 26 -15.73 -2.48 -0.08
CA LEU A 26 -14.38 -3.01 -0.16
C LEU A 26 -13.67 -2.54 -1.44
N ASP A 27 -14.34 -2.57 -2.59
CA ASP A 27 -13.79 -2.05 -3.86
C ASP A 27 -13.40 -0.57 -3.74
N LYS A 28 -14.29 0.25 -3.16
CA LYS A 28 -14.01 1.67 -2.90
C LYS A 28 -12.83 1.86 -1.94
N THR A 29 -12.67 0.95 -0.98
CA THR A 29 -11.58 0.99 0.01
C THR A 29 -10.25 0.65 -0.67
N PHE A 30 -10.18 -0.41 -1.47
CA PHE A 30 -8.99 -0.76 -2.24
C PHE A 30 -8.58 0.33 -3.23
N MET A 31 -9.53 0.91 -3.95
CA MET A 31 -9.26 2.03 -4.85
C MET A 31 -8.70 3.25 -4.10
N THR A 32 -9.18 3.49 -2.87
CA THR A 32 -8.65 4.55 -2.01
C THR A 32 -7.23 4.23 -1.54
N LEU A 33 -6.98 2.98 -1.15
CA LEU A 33 -5.66 2.51 -0.73
C LEU A 33 -4.64 2.62 -1.86
N GLN A 34 -5.00 2.19 -3.08
CA GLN A 34 -4.14 2.36 -4.26
C GLN A 34 -3.76 3.83 -4.44
N LYS A 35 -4.74 4.74 -4.36
CA LYS A 35 -4.44 6.17 -4.52
C LYS A 35 -3.59 6.75 -3.39
N VAL A 36 -3.80 6.29 -2.17
CA VAL A 36 -2.94 6.65 -1.03
C VAL A 36 -1.49 6.26 -1.31
N MET A 37 -1.24 5.04 -1.78
CA MET A 37 0.11 4.60 -2.12
C MET A 37 0.71 5.46 -3.23
N GLU A 38 -0.05 5.72 -4.30
CA GLU A 38 0.40 6.58 -5.40
C GLU A 38 0.83 7.97 -4.92
N GLU A 39 0.04 8.63 -4.09
CA GLU A 39 0.37 9.97 -3.60
C GLU A 39 1.55 9.96 -2.61
N ALA A 40 1.73 8.87 -1.85
CA ALA A 40 2.92 8.68 -1.01
C ALA A 40 4.19 8.50 -1.85
N PHE A 41 4.15 7.65 -2.89
CA PHE A 41 5.29 7.42 -3.79
C PHE A 41 5.74 8.70 -4.50
N LYS A 42 4.80 9.56 -4.91
CA LYS A 42 5.12 10.87 -5.49
C LYS A 42 5.87 11.81 -4.54
N LEU A 43 5.78 11.57 -3.23
CA LEU A 43 6.48 12.33 -2.19
C LEU A 43 7.57 11.48 -1.52
N ALA A 44 8.18 10.54 -2.26
CA ALA A 44 9.27 9.69 -1.78
C ALA A 44 8.92 8.91 -0.49
N GLY A 45 7.66 8.50 -0.35
CA GLY A 45 7.16 7.75 0.80
C GLY A 45 6.67 8.61 1.98
N ASP A 46 6.62 9.93 1.83
CA ASP A 46 6.05 10.81 2.86
C ASP A 46 4.52 10.62 2.97
N ASN A 47 3.98 10.90 4.16
CA ASN A 47 2.56 10.84 4.47
C ASN A 47 1.85 12.20 4.37
N VAL A 48 2.58 13.29 4.09
CA VAL A 48 2.02 14.64 3.94
C VAL A 48 1.50 14.87 2.51
N TYR A 49 0.62 13.97 2.05
CA TYR A 49 -0.05 14.08 0.75
C TYR A 49 -1.52 14.53 0.88
N LYS A 50 -2.05 15.08 -0.22
CA LYS A 50 -3.48 15.37 -0.35
C LYS A 50 -4.14 14.29 -1.19
N LEU A 51 -5.14 13.63 -0.64
CA LEU A 51 -5.88 12.62 -1.39
C LEU A 51 -6.96 13.27 -2.28
N PRO A 52 -6.89 13.10 -3.62
CA PRO A 52 -7.89 13.69 -4.51
C PRO A 52 -9.25 12.96 -4.42
N HIS A 53 -10.31 13.67 -4.80
CA HIS A 53 -11.65 13.07 -4.88
C HIS A 53 -11.75 12.10 -6.07
N LEU A 54 -11.74 10.81 -5.76
CA LEU A 54 -11.74 9.70 -6.73
C LEU A 54 -13.08 9.43 -7.45
N LYS A 55 -14.15 10.19 -7.15
CA LYS A 55 -15.50 10.04 -7.75
C LYS A 55 -15.99 8.58 -7.80
N LYS A 56 -15.69 7.80 -6.77
CA LYS A 56 -15.89 6.34 -6.69
C LYS A 56 -17.34 5.90 -6.98
N ASP A 57 -18.32 6.66 -6.51
CA ASP A 57 -19.75 6.38 -6.76
C ASP A 57 -20.16 6.60 -8.22
N VAL A 58 -19.50 7.53 -8.91
CA VAL A 58 -19.76 7.80 -10.32
C VAL A 58 -19.21 6.66 -11.17
N GLN A 59 -17.99 6.21 -10.89
CA GLN A 59 -17.38 5.06 -11.58
C GLN A 59 -18.13 3.74 -11.32
N LEU A 60 -18.65 3.54 -10.12
CA LEU A 60 -19.46 2.36 -9.82
C LEU A 60 -20.75 2.34 -10.65
N LYS A 61 -21.37 3.51 -10.86
CA LYS A 61 -22.61 3.65 -11.65
C LYS A 61 -22.39 3.52 -13.15
N SER A 62 -21.19 3.78 -13.66
CA SER A 62 -20.87 3.62 -15.09
C SER A 62 -20.73 2.16 -15.53
N GLY A 63 -20.93 1.19 -14.64
CA GLY A 63 -20.92 -0.23 -14.98
C GLY A 63 -19.51 -0.77 -15.28
N THR A 64 -18.47 -0.03 -14.92
CA THR A 64 -17.08 -0.48 -15.05
C THR A 64 -16.85 -1.59 -14.02
N VAL A 65 -16.64 -2.82 -14.48
CA VAL A 65 -16.72 -4.06 -13.67
C VAL A 65 -15.59 -4.24 -12.65
N ALA A 66 -14.69 -3.28 -12.47
CA ALA A 66 -13.88 -3.21 -11.26
C ALA A 66 -13.39 -1.77 -11.04
N LEU A 67 -13.46 -1.27 -9.81
CA LEU A 67 -12.78 -0.03 -9.40
C LEU A 67 -11.26 -0.28 -9.31
N ARG A 68 -10.65 -0.66 -10.44
CA ARG A 68 -9.22 -0.91 -10.62
C ARG A 68 -8.66 0.13 -11.60
N PRO A 69 -8.50 1.39 -11.18
CA PRO A 69 -7.88 2.39 -12.03
C PRO A 69 -6.44 1.96 -12.38
N PRO A 70 -5.92 2.32 -13.57
CA PRO A 70 -4.51 2.12 -13.88
C PRO A 70 -3.64 2.88 -12.87
N CYS A 71 -2.46 2.34 -12.58
CA CYS A 71 -1.47 3.02 -11.77
C CYS A 71 -0.98 4.28 -12.49
N ASP A 72 -0.64 5.30 -11.71
CA ASP A 72 -0.02 6.52 -12.22
C ASP A 72 1.38 6.20 -12.81
N GLU A 73 1.69 6.78 -13.97
CA GLU A 73 2.94 6.50 -14.69
C GLU A 73 4.17 6.94 -13.87
N ASP A 74 4.09 8.10 -13.22
CA ASP A 74 5.19 8.63 -12.40
C ASP A 74 5.49 7.70 -11.21
N VAL A 75 4.44 7.05 -10.67
CA VAL A 75 4.55 6.08 -9.58
C VAL A 75 5.17 4.78 -10.08
N THR A 76 4.80 4.34 -11.28
CA THR A 76 5.39 3.15 -11.91
C THR A 76 6.89 3.36 -12.13
N LEU A 77 7.29 4.51 -12.67
CA LEU A 77 8.70 4.87 -12.83
C LEU A 77 9.45 4.95 -11.49
N ALA A 78 8.81 5.46 -10.45
CA ALA A 78 9.40 5.50 -9.11
C ALA A 78 9.61 4.10 -8.51
N LEU A 79 8.71 3.15 -8.81
CA LEU A 79 8.85 1.75 -8.41
C LEU A 79 10.00 1.07 -9.14
N ASP A 80 10.10 1.24 -10.46
CA ASP A 80 11.21 0.69 -11.26
C ASP A 80 12.56 1.23 -10.77
N ALA A 81 12.62 2.52 -10.42
CA ALA A 81 13.82 3.14 -9.86
C ALA A 81 14.16 2.60 -8.46
N LEU A 82 13.15 2.28 -7.64
CA LEU A 82 13.37 1.65 -6.34
C LEU A 82 13.88 0.21 -6.49
N GLU A 83 13.31 -0.56 -7.39
CA GLU A 83 13.74 -1.94 -7.69
C GLU A 83 15.22 -1.95 -8.14
N SER A 84 15.58 -1.10 -9.09
CA SER A 84 16.98 -0.96 -9.53
C SER A 84 17.93 -0.59 -8.38
N ARG A 85 17.49 0.28 -7.45
CA ARG A 85 18.32 0.66 -6.29
C ARG A 85 18.53 -0.50 -5.32
N LEU A 86 17.51 -1.34 -5.12
CA LEU A 86 17.61 -2.51 -4.25
C LEU A 86 18.54 -3.57 -4.84
N ASP A 87 18.49 -3.76 -6.16
CA ASP A 87 19.42 -4.65 -6.88
C ASP A 87 20.87 -4.16 -6.77
N ASP A 88 21.09 -2.85 -6.90
CA ASP A 88 22.41 -2.24 -6.71
C ASP A 88 22.92 -2.41 -5.27
N GLU A 89 22.06 -2.22 -4.26
CA GLU A 89 22.41 -2.39 -2.84
C GLU A 89 22.81 -3.85 -2.55
N TYR A 90 22.05 -4.82 -3.06
CA TYR A 90 22.39 -6.23 -2.96
C TYR A 90 23.74 -6.57 -3.60
N LEU A 91 24.01 -6.00 -4.79
CA LEU A 91 25.28 -6.20 -5.49
C LEU A 91 26.46 -5.59 -4.71
N VAL A 92 26.26 -4.43 -4.08
CA VAL A 92 27.26 -3.82 -3.20
C VAL A 92 27.56 -4.73 -2.01
N ASP A 93 26.53 -5.27 -1.35
CA ASP A 93 26.68 -6.20 -0.23
C ASP A 93 27.44 -7.47 -0.64
N GLU A 94 27.17 -8.01 -1.84
CA GLU A 94 27.88 -9.19 -2.37
C GLU A 94 29.37 -8.87 -2.61
N ILE A 95 29.67 -7.70 -3.19
CA ILE A 95 31.05 -7.23 -3.37
C ILE A 95 31.76 -7.05 -2.04
N VAL A 96 31.09 -6.45 -1.05
CA VAL A 96 31.64 -6.30 0.31
C VAL A 96 31.91 -7.66 0.93
N GLY A 97 31.01 -8.64 0.77
CA GLY A 97 31.23 -10.01 1.24
C GLY A 97 32.42 -10.71 0.58
N MET A 98 32.65 -10.47 -0.71
CA MET A 98 33.79 -11.05 -1.45
C MET A 98 35.13 -10.38 -1.11
N LEU A 99 35.15 -9.04 -1.03
CA LEU A 99 36.38 -8.27 -0.87
C LEU A 99 36.73 -7.99 0.59
N GLY A 100 35.74 -7.97 1.49
CA GLY A 100 35.90 -7.70 2.92
C GLY A 100 36.99 -8.55 3.58
N PRO A 101 36.98 -9.89 3.41
CA PRO A 101 38.02 -10.76 3.96
C PRO A 101 39.43 -10.49 3.41
N ALA A 102 39.53 -10.02 2.17
CA ALA A 102 40.80 -9.71 1.52
C ALA A 102 41.37 -8.34 1.93
N LEU A 103 40.52 -7.43 2.42
CA LEU A 103 40.87 -6.04 2.73
C LEU A 103 40.98 -5.74 4.24
N ASN A 104 40.81 -6.72 5.13
CA ASN A 104 40.78 -6.53 6.60
C ASN A 104 39.80 -5.44 7.03
N ILE A 105 38.66 -5.30 6.36
CA ILE A 105 37.58 -4.44 6.82
C ILE A 105 36.95 -5.18 8.00
N VAL A 106 37.33 -4.79 9.21
CA VAL A 106 36.75 -5.31 10.46
C VAL A 106 35.32 -4.78 10.52
N ASP A 107 34.34 -5.67 10.65
CA ASP A 107 32.99 -5.31 11.06
C ASP A 107 33.09 -4.62 12.44
N ASP A 108 33.05 -3.29 12.46
CA ASP A 108 32.77 -2.55 13.69
C ASP A 108 31.28 -2.72 13.99
N ALA A 109 31.02 -3.47 15.07
CA ALA A 109 29.71 -3.86 15.58
C ALA A 109 28.82 -2.68 16.00
#